data_AF-A0A5C3Q8N4-F1
#
_entry.id   AF-A0A5C3Q8N4-F1
#
_cell.length_a   1.000
_cell.length_b   1.000
_cell.length_c   1.000
_cell.angle_alpha   90.00
_cell.angle_beta   90.00
_cell.angle_gamma   90.00
#
_symmetry.space_group_name_H-M   'P 1'
#
loop_
_entity.id
_entity.type
_entity.pdbx_description
1 polymer ?
#
loop_
_entity_poly.entity_id
_entity_poly.type
_entity_poly.pdbx_seq_one_letter_code
_entity_poly.pdbx_strand_id
1 'polypeptide(L)'
;MDRLCRLQALAIYRPLQLLLRLVGQRLPGLREVASPLRHINVERRLQTQAHRAKSFPMHLSIRLSYASDANTHHFGVRAAVHEALFTVLPKCFSVRLEGDDESWSVIPLLPAGLPLLKNLSIWGTWLRTRSPLRRISLPNLECLDLQDHVADVIPEAWGSDLKIFTVHNNLMHLDTMMDVFWSTTKLEQLTVGDVESDSDSQISAYDSEDDKVHLPEISMVRRSFAESTPNLDVAQEPSTHYVLRHLRAPALKTLTFTNPYSIKDLLVVRDFVTASRPAPLITSLDLEELSTRSICDGLVSLLYHLPLPEYLGLSAKPAEESPAESTLIRF
;
A
#
# COMPACT_ATOMS: atom_id res chain seq x y z
N MET A 1 -39.23 13.84 -3.12
CA MET A 1 -38.76 13.00 -1.98
C MET A 1 -37.25 13.09 -1.97
N ASP A 2 -36.73 14.09 -1.25
CA ASP A 2 -35.30 14.42 -1.22
C ASP A 2 -34.54 13.42 -0.35
N ARG A 3 -33.63 12.66 -0.95
CA ARG A 3 -32.67 11.82 -0.23
C ARG A 3 -31.44 12.67 0.08
N LEU A 4 -31.30 13.08 1.35
CA LEU A 4 -30.16 13.82 1.88
C LEU A 4 -28.91 12.94 1.95
N CYS A 5 -27.85 13.26 1.19
CA CYS A 5 -26.50 12.81 1.51
C CYS A 5 -26.04 13.45 2.84
N ARG A 6 -25.56 12.62 3.78
CA ARG A 6 -25.03 13.08 5.06
C ARG A 6 -23.51 13.06 5.06
N LEU A 7 -22.92 14.24 5.17
CA LEU A 7 -21.51 14.48 5.49
C LEU A 7 -21.30 14.28 7.00
N GLN A 8 -20.58 13.24 7.42
CA GLN A 8 -20.10 13.10 8.80
C GLN A 8 -18.62 13.47 8.87
N ALA A 9 -18.33 14.69 9.31
CA ALA A 9 -17.01 15.04 9.81
C ALA A 9 -16.92 14.59 11.28
N LEU A 10 -16.29 13.44 11.53
CA LEU A 10 -15.99 12.95 12.87
C LEU A 10 -14.64 13.55 13.29
N ALA A 11 -14.68 14.47 14.25
CA ALA A 11 -13.50 14.93 14.95
C ALA A 11 -13.36 14.06 16.21
N ILE A 12 -12.48 13.05 16.14
CA ILE A 12 -12.14 12.25 17.33
C ILE A 12 -11.09 13.04 18.11
N TYR A 13 -11.34 13.27 19.40
CA TYR A 13 -10.41 14.03 20.24
C TYR A 13 -9.20 13.17 20.64
N ARG A 14 -8.02 13.65 20.21
CA ARG A 14 -6.62 13.23 20.45
C ARG A 14 -6.02 12.20 19.47
N PRO A 15 -4.88 12.49 18.80
CA PRO A 15 -4.43 13.77 18.23
C PRO A 15 -5.45 14.24 17.16
N LEU A 16 -5.32 15.45 16.61
CA LEU A 16 -6.27 16.02 15.64
C LEU A 16 -6.44 15.13 14.39
N GLN A 17 -7.38 14.18 14.44
CA GLN A 17 -7.84 13.38 13.32
C GLN A 17 -9.10 14.02 12.75
N LEU A 18 -9.00 14.50 11.52
CA LEU A 18 -10.17 14.94 10.75
C LEU A 18 -10.63 13.78 9.88
N LEU A 19 -11.63 13.03 10.35
CA LEU A 19 -12.27 11.98 9.57
C LEU A 19 -13.45 12.59 8.82
N LEU A 20 -13.35 12.71 7.51
CA LEU A 20 -14.49 12.99 6.63
C LEU A 20 -15.06 11.66 6.16
N ARG A 21 -16.06 11.15 6.89
CA ARG A 21 -16.81 9.95 6.51
C ARG A 21 -18.09 10.38 5.80
N LEU A 22 -18.20 10.07 4.51
CA LEU A 22 -19.43 10.20 3.75
C LEU A 22 -20.15 8.86 3.80
N VAL A 23 -21.28 8.78 4.51
CA VAL A 23 -22.08 7.55 4.56
C VAL A 23 -23.38 7.76 3.80
N GLY A 24 -23.50 7.11 2.65
CA GLY A 24 -24.75 6.96 1.92
C GLY A 24 -25.34 5.58 2.14
N GLN A 25 -26.03 5.35 3.27
CA GLN A 25 -27.19 4.45 3.49
C GLN A 25 -27.38 4.05 4.98
N ARG A 26 -28.62 3.66 5.30
CA ARG A 26 -29.19 3.40 6.64
C ARG A 26 -28.46 2.29 7.39
N LEU A 27 -27.97 2.59 8.60
CA LEU A 27 -27.63 1.59 9.62
C LEU A 27 -28.36 1.94 10.93
N PRO A 28 -29.06 0.99 11.58
CA PRO A 28 -29.66 1.21 12.89
C PRO A 28 -28.60 1.06 13.98
N GLY A 29 -28.59 1.94 14.98
CA GLY A 29 -27.90 1.67 16.26
C GLY A 29 -26.74 2.59 16.66
N LEU A 30 -26.54 3.75 16.03
CA LEU A 30 -25.65 4.79 16.56
C LEU A 30 -26.47 6.04 16.87
N ARG A 31 -26.47 6.49 18.13
CA ARG A 31 -27.19 7.70 18.57
C ARG A 31 -26.74 8.90 17.73
N GLU A 32 -27.63 9.32 16.84
CA GLU A 32 -27.52 10.48 15.98
C GLU A 32 -27.51 11.76 16.82
N VAL A 33 -26.46 12.56 16.71
CA VAL A 33 -26.59 14.01 16.91
C VAL A 33 -26.87 14.61 15.54
N ALA A 34 -28.15 14.58 15.15
CA ALA A 34 -28.62 15.10 13.88
C ALA A 34 -28.62 16.64 13.91
N SER A 35 -27.75 17.27 13.12
CA SER A 35 -27.96 18.65 12.69
C SER A 35 -27.57 18.80 11.21
N PRO A 36 -28.41 19.45 10.38
CA PRO A 36 -28.12 19.63 8.96
C PRO A 36 -26.97 20.62 8.81
N LEU A 37 -25.79 20.14 8.45
CA LEU A 37 -24.62 20.98 8.17
C LEU A 37 -24.83 21.68 6.83
N ARG A 38 -25.23 22.96 6.85
CA ARG A 38 -25.15 23.87 5.70
C ARG A 38 -23.69 24.02 5.26
N HIS A 39 -23.41 24.20 3.97
CA HIS A 39 -22.04 24.31 3.41
C HIS A 39 -21.12 25.26 4.18
N ILE A 40 -21.66 26.42 4.59
CA ILE A 40 -20.96 27.44 5.38
C ILE A 40 -20.43 26.89 6.72
N ASN A 41 -21.11 25.91 7.32
CA ASN A 41 -20.67 25.29 8.57
C ASN A 41 -19.56 24.26 8.37
N VAL A 42 -19.45 23.62 7.19
CA VAL A 42 -18.36 22.67 6.90
C VAL A 42 -17.08 23.43 6.62
N GLU A 43 -17.13 24.43 5.74
CA GLU A 43 -15.99 25.28 5.39
C GLU A 43 -15.42 25.98 6.64
N ARG A 44 -16.27 26.66 7.43
CA ARG A 44 -15.83 27.32 8.66
C ARG A 44 -15.23 26.32 9.67
N ARG A 45 -15.75 25.10 9.74
CA ARG A 45 -15.18 24.04 10.61
C ARG A 45 -13.82 23.56 10.10
N LEU A 46 -13.68 23.33 8.79
CA LEU A 46 -12.40 22.96 8.18
C LEU A 46 -11.36 24.05 8.40
N GLN A 47 -11.70 25.31 8.15
CA GLN A 47 -10.83 26.46 8.39
C GLN A 47 -10.45 26.59 9.87
N THR A 48 -11.41 26.38 10.79
CA THR A 48 -11.14 26.39 12.24
C THR A 48 -10.18 25.28 12.63
N GLN A 49 -10.35 24.07 12.12
CA GLN A 49 -9.45 22.94 12.38
C GLN A 49 -8.06 23.19 11.79
N ALA A 50 -8.00 23.66 10.54
CA ALA A 50 -6.76 24.04 9.86
C ALA A 50 -6.03 25.21 10.56
N HIS A 51 -6.74 26.07 11.30
CA HIS A 51 -6.15 27.15 12.09
C HIS A 51 -5.63 26.65 13.45
N ARG A 52 -6.36 25.74 14.10
CA ARG A 52 -5.97 25.11 15.38
C ARG A 52 -4.76 24.19 15.24
N ALA A 53 -4.54 23.67 14.04
CA ALA A 53 -3.47 22.75 13.72
C ALA A 53 -2.05 23.32 13.72
N LYS A 54 -1.87 24.63 13.95
CA LYS A 54 -0.54 25.26 14.00
C LYS A 54 0.40 24.65 15.06
N SER A 55 -0.11 23.85 16.00
CA SER A 55 0.64 23.29 17.12
C SER A 55 0.75 21.76 17.15
N PHE A 56 0.16 21.01 16.22
CA PHE A 56 0.18 19.55 16.26
C PHE A 56 0.23 18.88 14.86
N PRO A 57 0.79 17.66 14.77
CA PRO A 57 0.72 16.86 13.55
C PRO A 57 -0.75 16.57 13.18
N MET A 58 -1.18 16.99 11.99
CA MET A 58 -2.52 16.70 11.47
C MET A 58 -2.60 15.45 10.60
N HIS A 59 -3.63 14.64 10.86
CA HIS A 59 -4.02 13.53 9.99
C HIS A 59 -5.31 13.87 9.24
N LEU A 60 -5.33 13.60 7.94
CA LEU A 60 -6.51 13.72 7.10
C LEU A 60 -6.89 12.35 6.55
N SER A 61 -8.13 11.92 6.78
CA SER A 61 -8.68 10.74 6.12
C SER A 61 -9.95 11.13 5.37
N ILE A 62 -9.94 10.88 4.06
CA ILE A 62 -11.06 11.10 3.16
C ILE A 62 -11.43 9.77 2.55
N ARG A 63 -12.68 9.37 2.75
CA ARG A 63 -13.26 8.19 2.12
C ARG A 63 -14.44 8.61 1.25
N LEU A 64 -14.30 8.38 -0.05
CA LEU A 64 -15.35 8.57 -1.04
C LEU A 64 -15.83 7.18 -1.46
N SER A 65 -17.09 6.88 -1.17
CA SER A 65 -17.74 5.65 -1.66
C SER A 65 -18.74 6.03 -2.74
N TYR A 66 -18.62 5.44 -3.92
CA TYR A 66 -19.61 5.62 -4.97
C TYR A 66 -20.96 5.01 -4.53
N ALA A 67 -22.00 5.84 -4.51
CA ALA A 67 -23.37 5.36 -4.51
C ALA A 67 -23.82 5.37 -5.97
N SER A 68 -24.24 4.22 -6.49
CA SER A 68 -24.61 3.94 -7.89
C SER A 68 -25.68 4.86 -8.53
N ASP A 69 -26.18 5.86 -7.82
CA ASP A 69 -27.14 6.82 -8.33
C ASP A 69 -26.40 8.00 -8.99
N ALA A 70 -26.01 7.79 -10.24
CA ALA A 70 -25.21 8.65 -11.13
C ALA A 70 -25.75 10.08 -11.39
N ASN A 71 -26.72 10.60 -10.63
CA ASN A 71 -27.40 11.86 -10.96
C ASN A 71 -27.40 12.95 -9.90
N THR A 72 -26.77 12.77 -8.74
CA THR A 72 -26.64 13.88 -7.77
C THR A 72 -25.32 13.83 -7.02
N HIS A 73 -24.22 14.07 -7.75
CA HIS A 73 -23.02 14.57 -7.11
C HIS A 73 -23.34 15.90 -6.44
N HIS A 74 -23.63 15.87 -5.15
CA HIS A 74 -23.87 17.06 -4.36
C HIS A 74 -22.67 18.00 -4.53
N PHE A 75 -22.88 19.12 -5.23
CA PHE A 75 -21.93 20.23 -5.35
C PHE A 75 -21.25 20.53 -4.00
N GLY A 76 -22.02 20.41 -2.93
CA GLY A 76 -21.58 20.48 -1.56
C GLY A 76 -20.49 19.51 -1.09
N VAL A 77 -20.56 18.25 -1.50
CA VAL A 77 -19.56 17.23 -1.17
C VAL A 77 -18.27 17.54 -1.91
N ARG A 78 -18.37 17.85 -3.22
CA ARG A 78 -17.22 18.26 -4.02
C ARG A 78 -16.55 19.50 -3.44
N ALA A 79 -17.33 20.51 -3.07
CA ALA A 79 -16.82 21.73 -2.43
C ALA A 79 -16.15 21.44 -1.08
N ALA A 80 -16.73 20.58 -0.25
CA ALA A 80 -16.14 20.22 1.04
C ALA A 80 -14.83 19.42 0.90
N VAL A 81 -14.77 18.47 -0.05
CA VAL A 81 -13.55 17.71 -0.32
C VAL A 81 -12.49 18.61 -0.92
N HIS A 82 -12.85 19.45 -1.90
CA HIS A 82 -11.97 20.46 -2.45
C HIS A 82 -11.40 21.37 -1.35
N GLU A 83 -12.24 21.91 -0.48
CA GLU A 83 -11.79 22.74 0.63
C GLU A 83 -10.84 21.98 1.56
N ALA A 84 -11.13 20.72 1.91
CA ALA A 84 -10.24 19.91 2.73
C ALA A 84 -8.87 19.69 2.06
N LEU A 85 -8.85 19.40 0.76
CA LEU A 85 -7.62 19.15 -0.01
C LEU A 85 -6.79 20.42 -0.24
N PHE A 86 -7.41 21.60 -0.32
CA PHE A 86 -6.67 22.84 -0.52
C PHE A 86 -6.29 23.55 0.78
N THR A 87 -7.07 23.41 1.84
CA THR A 87 -6.83 24.14 3.10
C THR A 87 -6.22 23.30 4.21
N VAL A 88 -6.55 22.01 4.27
CA VAL A 88 -6.13 21.11 5.36
C VAL A 88 -4.92 20.28 4.92
N LEU A 89 -4.99 19.65 3.75
CA LEU A 89 -3.95 18.75 3.24
C LEU A 89 -2.52 19.34 3.24
N PRO A 90 -2.27 20.60 2.83
CA PRO A 90 -0.91 21.16 2.87
C PRO A 90 -0.31 21.26 4.27
N LYS A 91 -1.12 21.14 5.31
CA LYS A 91 -0.74 21.19 6.72
C LYS A 91 -0.72 19.82 7.38
N CYS A 92 -1.05 18.76 6.64
CA CYS A 92 -1.07 17.39 7.15
C CYS A 92 0.29 16.75 7.07
N PHE A 93 0.61 15.94 8.06
CA PHE A 93 1.79 15.06 8.02
C PHE A 93 1.43 13.64 7.56
N SER A 94 0.16 13.28 7.64
CA SER A 94 -0.32 11.94 7.30
C SER A 94 -1.69 12.02 6.67
N VAL A 95 -1.87 11.31 5.55
CA VAL A 95 -3.07 11.36 4.73
C VAL A 95 -3.48 9.96 4.30
N ARG A 96 -4.78 9.67 4.39
CA ARG A 96 -5.40 8.49 3.78
C ARG A 96 -6.51 8.91 2.83
N LEU A 97 -6.40 8.52 1.56
CA LEU A 97 -7.39 8.76 0.52
C LEU A 97 -7.95 7.40 0.09
N GLU A 98 -9.26 7.21 0.27
CA GLU A 98 -9.94 5.99 -0.13
C GLU A 98 -11.06 6.33 -1.12
N GLY A 99 -11.14 5.61 -2.24
CA GLY A 99 -12.23 5.70 -3.19
C GLY A 99 -11.82 5.21 -4.58
N ASP A 100 -12.76 5.33 -5.52
CA ASP A 100 -12.56 4.93 -6.91
C ASP A 100 -12.30 6.14 -7.83
N ASP A 101 -11.82 5.83 -9.02
CA ASP A 101 -11.51 6.78 -10.09
C ASP A 101 -12.66 7.72 -10.42
N GLU A 102 -13.91 7.23 -10.43
CA GLU A 102 -15.07 8.07 -10.69
C GLU A 102 -15.29 9.09 -9.57
N SER A 103 -15.14 8.64 -8.31
CA SER A 103 -15.27 9.46 -7.12
C SER A 103 -14.21 10.56 -7.04
N TRP A 104 -12.99 10.30 -7.51
CA TRP A 104 -11.89 11.25 -7.49
C TRP A 104 -11.77 12.10 -8.77
N SER A 105 -12.27 11.63 -9.92
CA SER A 105 -12.21 12.35 -11.21
C SER A 105 -12.86 13.74 -11.19
N VAL A 106 -13.77 13.96 -10.25
CA VAL A 106 -14.54 15.20 -10.12
C VAL A 106 -13.83 16.27 -9.29
N ILE A 107 -12.66 15.94 -8.72
CA ILE A 107 -11.84 16.84 -7.91
C ILE A 107 -10.68 17.29 -8.80
N PRO A 108 -10.64 18.57 -9.22
CA PRO A 108 -9.83 18.95 -10.38
C PRO A 108 -8.33 18.79 -10.17
N LEU A 109 -7.81 19.10 -8.97
CA LEU A 109 -6.38 19.23 -8.73
C LEU A 109 -6.08 19.05 -7.23
N LEU A 110 -4.96 18.39 -6.93
CA LEU A 110 -4.32 18.45 -5.62
C LEU A 110 -3.27 19.57 -5.61
N PRO A 111 -2.90 20.12 -4.44
CA PRO A 111 -1.80 21.08 -4.33
C PRO A 111 -0.50 20.49 -4.90
N ALA A 112 0.23 21.26 -5.71
CA ALA A 112 1.41 20.79 -6.42
C ALA A 112 2.57 20.33 -5.52
N GLY A 113 2.60 20.73 -4.24
CA GLY A 113 3.62 20.31 -3.30
C GLY A 113 3.07 20.16 -1.88
N LEU A 114 3.42 19.04 -1.24
CA LEU A 114 3.02 18.72 0.13
C LEU A 114 4.26 18.47 1.01
N PRO A 115 5.04 19.51 1.34
CA PRO A 115 6.33 19.35 2.02
C PRO A 115 6.21 18.85 3.45
N LEU A 116 5.06 18.98 4.09
CA LEU A 116 4.84 18.46 5.45
C LEU A 116 4.42 16.98 5.45
N LEU A 117 3.99 16.44 4.31
CA LEU A 117 3.44 15.09 4.23
C LEU A 117 4.56 14.06 4.34
N LYS A 118 4.47 13.23 5.38
CA LYS A 118 5.37 12.09 5.63
C LYS A 118 4.72 10.75 5.32
N ASN A 119 3.40 10.63 5.52
CA ASN A 119 2.70 9.36 5.31
C ASN A 119 1.54 9.54 4.33
N LEU A 120 1.52 8.75 3.26
CA LEU A 120 0.44 8.74 2.27
C LEU A 120 -0.08 7.32 2.10
N SER A 121 -1.39 7.15 2.24
CA SER A 121 -2.10 5.88 2.10
C SER A 121 -3.22 6.08 1.08
N ILE A 122 -3.21 5.32 -0.02
CA ILE A 122 -4.18 5.42 -1.12
C ILE A 122 -4.81 4.05 -1.33
N TRP A 123 -6.12 4.00 -1.18
CA TRP A 123 -6.89 2.76 -1.19
C TRP A 123 -8.01 2.85 -2.23
N GLY A 124 -8.24 1.77 -2.97
CA GLY A 124 -9.30 1.63 -3.96
C GLY A 124 -8.79 1.75 -5.41
N THR A 125 -9.74 1.80 -6.35
CA THR A 125 -9.44 1.69 -7.78
C THR A 125 -9.02 3.03 -8.39
N TRP A 126 -7.72 3.26 -8.51
CA TRP A 126 -7.16 4.48 -9.10
C TRP A 126 -6.47 4.16 -10.42
N LEU A 127 -6.90 4.74 -11.55
CA LEU A 127 -6.27 4.48 -12.84
C LEU A 127 -5.25 5.56 -13.21
N ARG A 128 -4.22 5.10 -13.91
CA ARG A 128 -3.08 5.84 -14.43
C ARG A 128 -3.42 7.17 -15.10
N THR A 129 -4.50 7.22 -15.89
CA THR A 129 -4.81 8.36 -16.77
C THR A 129 -5.53 9.51 -16.05
N ARG A 130 -6.09 9.26 -14.86
CA ARG A 130 -6.93 10.23 -14.13
C ARG A 130 -6.48 10.51 -12.71
N SER A 131 -5.38 9.90 -12.26
CA SER A 131 -4.89 10.11 -10.92
C SER A 131 -4.40 11.55 -10.68
N PRO A 132 -4.97 12.28 -9.70
CA PRO A 132 -4.54 13.64 -9.35
C PRO A 132 -3.14 13.66 -8.70
N LEU A 133 -2.55 12.50 -8.39
CA LEU A 133 -1.26 12.38 -7.72
C LEU A 133 -0.07 12.61 -8.65
N ARG A 134 -0.25 12.46 -9.97
CA ARG A 134 0.80 12.62 -11.00
C ARG A 134 1.46 14.00 -11.08
N ARG A 135 0.88 15.01 -10.43
CA ARG A 135 1.35 16.41 -10.45
C ARG A 135 1.71 16.92 -9.07
N ILE A 136 1.95 16.00 -8.13
CA ILE A 136 2.28 16.34 -6.76
C ILE A 136 3.72 15.97 -6.49
N SER A 137 4.41 16.90 -5.85
CA SER A 137 5.70 16.68 -5.24
C SER A 137 5.54 16.33 -3.75
N LEU A 138 6.09 15.20 -3.34
CA LEU A 138 6.08 14.67 -1.98
C LEU A 138 7.53 14.54 -1.43
N PRO A 139 8.27 15.65 -1.25
CA PRO A 139 9.72 15.62 -1.05
C PRO A 139 10.17 15.03 0.30
N ASN A 140 9.28 14.93 1.29
CA ASN A 140 9.60 14.45 2.64
C ASN A 140 8.79 13.18 3.00
N LEU A 141 8.32 12.45 1.98
CA LEU A 141 7.54 11.24 2.19
C LEU A 141 8.42 10.14 2.79
N GLU A 142 8.01 9.62 3.93
CA GLU A 142 8.67 8.53 4.65
C GLU A 142 7.88 7.21 4.50
N CYS A 143 6.57 7.27 4.27
CA CYS A 143 5.71 6.09 4.13
C CYS A 143 4.72 6.26 2.97
N LEU A 144 4.73 5.29 2.06
CA LEU A 144 3.76 5.17 0.97
C LEU A 144 3.08 3.81 1.03
N ASP A 145 1.74 3.84 1.07
CA ASP A 145 0.89 2.66 1.16
C ASP A 145 -0.17 2.72 0.04
N LEU A 146 -0.06 1.81 -0.94
CA LEU A 146 -0.94 1.71 -2.10
C LEU A 146 -1.70 0.38 -2.04
N GLN A 147 -3.03 0.42 -2.04
CA GLN A 147 -3.87 -0.78 -1.91
C GLN A 147 -5.06 -0.75 -2.87
N ASP A 148 -5.42 -1.93 -3.39
CA ASP A 148 -6.68 -2.25 -4.08
C ASP A 148 -6.90 -1.61 -5.46
N HIS A 149 -6.11 -2.02 -6.45
CA HIS A 149 -6.18 -1.66 -7.87
C HIS A 149 -5.79 -0.21 -8.16
N VAL A 150 -4.76 0.27 -7.47
CA VAL A 150 -4.06 1.51 -7.76
C VAL A 150 -3.05 1.24 -8.89
N ALA A 151 -3.35 1.75 -10.09
CA ALA A 151 -2.57 1.53 -11.30
C ALA A 151 -1.61 2.68 -11.60
N ASP A 152 -0.29 2.39 -11.62
CA ASP A 152 0.79 3.32 -12.01
C ASP A 152 0.65 4.74 -11.43
N VAL A 153 0.27 4.80 -10.16
CA VAL A 153 0.15 6.07 -9.43
C VAL A 153 1.49 6.41 -8.81
N ILE A 154 2.35 7.05 -9.61
CA ILE A 154 3.58 7.66 -9.14
C ILE A 154 3.35 9.16 -9.00
N PRO A 155 3.68 9.77 -7.85
CA PRO A 155 3.86 11.21 -7.74
C PRO A 155 4.85 11.74 -8.78
N GLU A 156 4.74 13.02 -9.15
CA GLU A 156 5.70 13.64 -10.09
C GLU A 156 7.13 13.59 -9.56
N ALA A 157 7.25 13.78 -8.25
CA ALA A 157 8.48 13.61 -7.51
C ALA A 157 8.14 13.21 -6.08
N TRP A 158 8.99 12.40 -5.48
CA TRP A 158 8.92 12.01 -4.09
C TRP A 158 10.32 11.99 -3.50
N GLY A 159 10.39 12.14 -2.18
CA GLY A 159 11.64 12.20 -1.44
C GLY A 159 12.42 10.89 -1.49
N SER A 160 13.75 11.00 -1.47
CA SER A 160 14.67 9.88 -1.27
C SER A 160 14.59 9.26 0.13
N ASP A 161 13.81 9.87 1.02
CA ASP A 161 13.67 9.52 2.44
C ASP A 161 12.55 8.49 2.70
N LEU A 162 12.02 7.84 1.66
CA LEU A 162 11.03 6.80 1.83
C LEU A 162 11.62 5.62 2.62
N LYS A 163 10.98 5.30 3.74
CA LYS A 163 11.34 4.22 4.66
C LYS A 163 10.43 3.01 4.55
N ILE A 164 9.15 3.25 4.27
CA ILE A 164 8.14 2.20 4.19
C ILE A 164 7.44 2.31 2.85
N PHE A 165 7.49 1.22 2.08
CA PHE A 165 6.73 1.09 0.84
C PHE A 165 5.86 -0.15 0.88
N THR A 166 4.56 0.05 0.76
CA THR A 166 3.56 -1.00 0.68
C THR A 166 2.80 -0.87 -0.64
N VAL A 167 2.77 -1.95 -1.40
CA VAL A 167 1.96 -2.10 -2.61
C VAL A 167 1.23 -3.44 -2.50
N HIS A 168 -0.11 -3.42 -2.52
CA HIS A 168 -0.92 -4.64 -2.39
C HIS A 168 -2.10 -4.64 -3.36
N ASN A 169 -2.30 -5.75 -4.09
CA ASN A 169 -3.40 -5.93 -5.04
C ASN A 169 -3.43 -4.79 -6.08
N ASN A 170 -2.31 -4.53 -6.78
CA ASN A 170 -2.18 -3.37 -7.66
C ASN A 170 -1.73 -3.75 -9.07
N LEU A 171 -2.11 -2.93 -10.04
CA LEU A 171 -1.64 -3.00 -11.42
C LEU A 171 -0.47 -2.04 -11.61
N MET A 172 0.73 -2.47 -11.25
CA MET A 172 1.92 -1.63 -11.34
C MET A 172 2.85 -2.15 -12.43
N HIS A 173 3.23 -1.29 -13.37
CA HIS A 173 4.26 -1.64 -14.33
C HIS A 173 5.61 -1.85 -13.62
N LEU A 174 6.41 -2.77 -14.16
CA LEU A 174 7.72 -3.07 -13.61
C LEU A 174 8.62 -1.82 -13.60
N ASP A 175 8.63 -1.03 -14.68
CA ASP A 175 9.43 0.19 -14.77
C ASP A 175 9.06 1.19 -13.66
N THR A 176 7.76 1.39 -13.42
CA THR A 176 7.23 2.20 -12.32
C THR A 176 7.80 1.72 -10.99
N MET A 177 7.77 0.41 -10.74
CA MET A 177 8.24 -0.19 -9.50
C MET A 177 9.76 -0.04 -9.34
N MET A 178 10.52 -0.17 -10.41
CA MET A 178 11.97 0.01 -10.40
C MET A 178 12.36 1.48 -10.18
N ASP A 179 11.63 2.44 -10.75
CA ASP A 179 11.80 3.88 -10.49
C ASP A 179 11.65 4.20 -8.99
N VAL A 180 10.73 3.52 -8.28
CA VAL A 180 10.65 3.59 -6.82
C VAL A 180 11.95 3.17 -6.18
N PHE A 181 12.45 2.00 -6.53
CA PHE A 181 13.61 1.42 -5.88
C PHE A 181 14.89 2.19 -6.18
N TRP A 182 15.05 2.73 -7.39
CA TRP A 182 16.18 3.58 -7.73
C TRP A 182 16.15 4.95 -7.06
N SER A 183 14.96 5.48 -6.76
CA SER A 183 14.82 6.78 -6.10
C SER A 183 14.89 6.73 -4.57
N THR A 184 14.75 5.55 -3.96
CA THR A 184 14.62 5.39 -2.50
C THR A 184 15.83 4.69 -1.90
N THR A 185 16.67 5.44 -1.18
CA THR A 185 17.92 4.90 -0.60
C THR A 185 17.79 4.50 0.86
N LYS A 186 16.74 4.98 1.54
CA LYS A 186 16.48 4.76 2.97
C LYS A 186 15.35 3.78 3.24
N LEU A 187 15.02 2.93 2.26
CA LEU A 187 13.91 2.01 2.39
C LEU A 187 14.25 0.96 3.47
N GLU A 188 13.49 0.97 4.56
CA GLU A 188 13.66 0.06 5.71
C GLU A 188 12.71 -1.14 5.64
N GLN A 189 11.51 -0.93 5.06
CA GLN A 189 10.44 -1.92 4.99
C GLN A 189 9.78 -1.93 3.61
N LEU A 190 9.64 -3.13 3.05
CA LEU A 190 8.99 -3.36 1.76
C LEU A 190 7.89 -4.41 1.91
N THR A 191 6.67 -4.06 1.52
CA THR A 191 5.54 -5.00 1.42
C THR A 191 5.02 -5.00 -0.02
N VAL A 192 5.02 -6.17 -0.65
CA VAL A 192 4.54 -6.35 -2.03
C VAL A 192 3.52 -7.48 -2.05
N GLY A 193 2.26 -7.20 -2.34
CA GLY A 193 1.20 -8.21 -2.47
C GLY A 193 0.54 -8.13 -3.82
N ASP A 194 0.30 -9.27 -4.46
CA ASP A 194 -0.52 -9.42 -5.67
C ASP A 194 -0.37 -8.24 -6.66
N VAL A 195 0.77 -8.22 -7.37
CA VAL A 195 1.07 -7.14 -8.33
C VAL A 195 0.96 -7.71 -9.73
N GLU A 196 -0.15 -7.41 -10.39
CA GLU A 196 -0.32 -7.75 -11.78
C GLU A 196 0.55 -6.82 -12.64
N SER A 197 1.57 -7.38 -13.29
CA SER A 197 2.26 -6.68 -14.37
C SER A 197 1.44 -6.79 -15.64
N ASP A 198 1.21 -5.65 -16.29
CA ASP A 198 0.68 -5.63 -17.65
C ASP A 198 1.59 -6.49 -18.55
N SER A 199 0.98 -7.43 -19.28
CA SER A 199 1.64 -8.51 -20.02
C SER A 199 2.65 -8.05 -21.09
N ASP A 200 2.69 -6.75 -21.35
CA ASP A 200 3.58 -6.10 -22.32
C ASP A 200 4.93 -5.64 -21.75
N SER A 201 5.17 -5.75 -20.44
CA SER A 201 6.49 -5.43 -19.86
C SER A 201 7.53 -6.47 -20.29
N GLN A 202 8.34 -6.15 -21.29
CA GLN A 202 9.44 -7.00 -21.77
C GLN A 202 10.51 -7.15 -20.68
N ILE A 203 10.45 -8.24 -19.92
CA ILE A 203 11.43 -8.64 -18.89
C ILE A 203 12.86 -8.74 -19.45
N SER A 204 13.02 -8.96 -20.76
CA SER A 204 14.32 -9.13 -21.43
C SER A 204 15.22 -7.89 -21.47
N ALA A 205 14.71 -6.71 -21.11
CA ALA A 205 15.48 -5.46 -21.20
C ALA A 205 16.51 -5.26 -20.08
N TYR A 206 16.47 -6.09 -19.03
CA TYR A 206 17.16 -5.81 -17.78
C TYR A 206 18.00 -6.97 -17.20
N ASP A 207 18.49 -7.87 -18.05
CA ASP A 207 19.31 -9.02 -17.60
C ASP A 207 20.79 -8.63 -17.35
N SER A 208 21.08 -7.34 -17.13
CA SER A 208 22.44 -6.86 -16.91
C SER A 208 22.78 -6.79 -15.42
N GLU A 209 24.03 -7.10 -15.08
CA GLU A 209 24.53 -6.99 -13.69
C GLU A 209 24.47 -5.55 -13.15
N ASP A 210 24.36 -4.55 -14.04
CA ASP A 210 24.28 -3.13 -13.72
C ASP A 210 22.85 -2.69 -13.31
N ASP A 211 21.82 -3.53 -13.52
CA ASP A 211 20.42 -3.22 -13.19
C ASP A 211 20.04 -3.59 -11.74
N LYS A 212 21.03 -3.93 -10.90
CA LYS A 212 20.81 -4.30 -9.49
C LYS A 212 20.48 -3.08 -8.64
N VAL A 213 19.41 -3.20 -7.86
CA VAL A 213 19.02 -2.17 -6.89
C VAL A 213 19.55 -2.54 -5.51
N HIS A 214 20.47 -1.72 -5.02
CA HIS A 214 21.02 -1.85 -3.68
C HIS A 214 20.19 -1.07 -2.68
N LEU A 215 19.51 -1.78 -1.78
CA LEU A 215 18.68 -1.23 -0.71
C LEU A 215 19.27 -1.65 0.65
N PRO A 216 20.36 -1.00 1.08
CA PRO A 216 21.17 -1.44 2.23
C PRO A 216 20.45 -1.31 3.57
N GLU A 217 19.39 -0.50 3.65
CA GLU A 217 18.64 -0.26 4.89
C GLU A 217 17.43 -1.21 5.05
N ILE A 218 17.07 -2.00 4.03
CA ILE A 218 15.94 -2.91 4.11
C ILE A 218 16.22 -3.94 5.20
N SER A 219 15.36 -3.91 6.22
CA SER A 219 15.37 -4.83 7.35
C SER A 219 14.18 -5.79 7.35
N MET A 220 13.10 -5.43 6.66
CA MET A 220 11.89 -6.24 6.55
C MET A 220 11.36 -6.29 5.13
N VAL A 221 11.11 -7.50 4.64
CA VAL A 221 10.40 -7.75 3.37
C VAL A 221 9.21 -8.65 3.64
N ARG A 222 8.05 -8.23 3.16
CA ARG A 222 6.81 -9.03 3.16
C ARG A 222 6.31 -9.20 1.74
N ARG A 223 5.97 -10.43 1.37
CA ARG A 223 5.45 -10.75 0.05
C ARG A 223 4.22 -11.64 0.14
N SER A 224 3.11 -11.19 -0.44
CA SER A 224 1.88 -11.99 -0.56
C SER A 224 1.68 -12.41 -2.02
N PHE A 225 1.63 -13.70 -2.31
CA PHE A 225 1.40 -14.21 -3.66
C PHE A 225 -0.11 -14.27 -3.99
N ALA A 226 -0.47 -14.03 -5.25
CA ALA A 226 -1.86 -14.03 -5.70
C ALA A 226 -2.57 -15.38 -5.48
N GLU A 227 -3.86 -15.33 -5.13
CA GLU A 227 -4.74 -16.50 -4.98
C GLU A 227 -5.20 -17.13 -6.31
N SER A 228 -4.52 -16.83 -7.43
CA SER A 228 -4.89 -17.38 -8.73
C SER A 228 -4.67 -18.90 -8.78
N THR A 229 -5.48 -19.60 -9.60
CA THR A 229 -5.39 -21.06 -9.76
C THR A 229 -3.96 -21.46 -10.13
N PRO A 230 -3.22 -22.13 -9.25
CA PRO A 230 -1.79 -22.29 -9.40
C PRO A 230 -1.49 -23.26 -10.53
N ASN A 231 -0.74 -22.79 -11.53
CA ASN A 231 0.01 -23.71 -12.38
C ASN A 231 1.26 -24.12 -11.60
N LEU A 232 1.27 -25.33 -11.03
CA LEU A 232 2.33 -25.82 -10.14
C LEU A 232 3.73 -25.81 -10.80
N ASP A 233 3.79 -25.82 -12.13
CA ASP A 233 5.03 -25.80 -12.90
C ASP A 233 5.51 -24.40 -13.28
N VAL A 234 4.74 -23.33 -13.01
CA VAL A 234 5.10 -21.95 -13.35
C VAL A 234 5.12 -21.10 -12.10
N ALA A 235 6.17 -20.30 -12.00
CA ALA A 235 6.36 -19.36 -10.92
C ALA A 235 5.27 -18.25 -11.00
N GLN A 236 4.62 -17.88 -9.89
CA GLN A 236 3.55 -16.87 -9.93
C GLN A 236 4.14 -15.46 -10.17
N GLU A 237 3.53 -14.68 -11.08
CA GLU A 237 3.91 -13.28 -11.41
C GLU A 237 5.41 -13.08 -11.75
N PRO A 238 5.82 -13.33 -13.02
CA PRO A 238 7.21 -13.20 -13.47
C PRO A 238 7.87 -11.84 -13.17
N SER A 239 7.08 -10.76 -13.15
CA SER A 239 7.50 -9.39 -12.83
C SER A 239 7.90 -9.22 -11.37
N THR A 240 7.13 -9.78 -10.44
CA THR A 240 7.47 -9.73 -9.01
C THR A 240 8.69 -10.58 -8.70
N HIS A 241 8.85 -11.71 -9.39
CA HIS A 241 10.09 -12.50 -9.32
C HIS A 241 11.28 -11.76 -9.87
N TYR A 242 11.07 -11.06 -10.98
CA TYR A 242 12.07 -10.20 -11.55
C TYR A 242 12.52 -9.13 -10.53
N VAL A 243 11.60 -8.43 -9.86
CA VAL A 243 11.95 -7.45 -8.82
C VAL A 243 12.83 -8.08 -7.73
N LEU A 244 12.37 -9.19 -7.13
CA LEU A 244 13.12 -9.84 -6.05
C LEU A 244 14.52 -10.29 -6.49
N ARG A 245 14.71 -10.69 -7.75
CA ARG A 245 16.04 -11.05 -8.28
C ARG A 245 16.99 -9.86 -8.43
N HIS A 246 16.48 -8.64 -8.56
CA HIS A 246 17.29 -7.42 -8.76
C HIS A 246 17.53 -6.65 -7.46
N LEU A 247 16.73 -6.89 -6.42
CA LEU A 247 16.92 -6.27 -5.11
C LEU A 247 18.10 -6.89 -4.34
N ARG A 248 18.89 -6.05 -3.68
CA ARG A 248 19.97 -6.44 -2.77
C ARG A 248 19.74 -5.80 -1.40
N ALA A 249 19.48 -6.63 -0.40
CA ALA A 249 19.10 -6.21 0.96
C ALA A 249 20.02 -6.87 2.01
N PRO A 250 21.29 -6.43 2.14
CA PRO A 250 22.26 -7.04 3.05
C PRO A 250 21.89 -6.90 4.55
N ALA A 251 21.05 -5.93 4.93
CA ALA A 251 20.61 -5.72 6.30
C ALA A 251 19.28 -6.43 6.65
N LEU A 252 18.77 -7.29 5.77
CA LEU A 252 17.50 -7.98 5.94
C LEU A 252 17.50 -8.85 7.21
N LYS A 253 16.48 -8.68 8.06
CA LYS A 253 16.29 -9.42 9.32
C LYS A 253 15.01 -10.23 9.34
N THR A 254 13.93 -9.65 8.81
CA THR A 254 12.60 -10.27 8.81
C THR A 254 12.13 -10.49 7.39
N LEU A 255 11.69 -11.72 7.13
CA LEU A 255 11.23 -12.13 5.82
C LEU A 255 9.91 -12.89 5.98
N THR A 256 8.83 -12.36 5.42
CA THR A 256 7.49 -12.97 5.48
C THR A 256 7.00 -13.26 4.08
N PHE A 257 6.54 -14.48 3.83
CA PHE A 257 5.85 -14.86 2.61
C PHE A 257 4.50 -15.46 2.92
N THR A 258 3.46 -14.89 2.34
CA THR A 258 2.10 -15.40 2.46
C THR A 258 1.70 -16.05 1.14
N ASN A 259 1.19 -17.27 1.22
CA ASN A 259 0.61 -18.03 0.13
C ASN A 259 1.58 -18.53 -0.97
N PRO A 260 2.81 -19.00 -0.68
CA PRO A 260 3.65 -19.56 -1.74
C PRO A 260 3.02 -20.87 -2.25
N TYR A 261 2.71 -20.95 -3.55
CA TYR A 261 2.01 -22.10 -4.13
C TYR A 261 2.92 -23.11 -4.82
N SER A 262 4.10 -22.68 -5.27
CA SER A 262 5.03 -23.52 -6.04
C SER A 262 6.42 -23.59 -5.41
N ILE A 263 7.18 -24.63 -5.77
CA ILE A 263 8.61 -24.72 -5.46
C ILE A 263 9.35 -23.49 -5.99
N LYS A 264 8.98 -23.03 -7.20
CA LYS A 264 9.62 -21.90 -7.87
C LYS A 264 9.48 -20.60 -7.08
N ASP A 265 8.37 -20.38 -6.39
CA ASP A 265 8.17 -19.21 -5.53
C ASP A 265 9.21 -19.18 -4.41
N LEU A 266 9.43 -20.32 -3.73
CA LEU A 266 10.47 -20.42 -2.70
C LEU A 266 11.89 -20.36 -3.25
N LEU A 267 12.13 -20.86 -4.48
CA LEU A 267 13.43 -20.72 -5.11
C LEU A 267 13.77 -19.25 -5.42
N VAL A 268 12.78 -18.44 -5.79
CA VAL A 268 12.98 -16.99 -5.99
C VAL A 268 13.33 -16.29 -4.69
N VAL A 269 12.70 -16.69 -3.58
CA VAL A 269 13.08 -16.21 -2.25
C VAL A 269 14.53 -16.54 -1.94
N ARG A 270 14.93 -17.79 -2.16
CA ARG A 270 16.31 -18.23 -1.96
C ARG A 270 17.26 -17.41 -2.81
N ASP A 271 16.93 -17.19 -4.08
CA ASP A 271 17.75 -16.41 -5.00
C ASP A 271 17.89 -14.95 -4.52
N PHE A 272 16.81 -14.31 -4.07
CA PHE A 272 16.85 -12.97 -3.48
C PHE A 272 17.80 -12.87 -2.28
N VAL A 273 17.68 -13.82 -1.34
CA VAL A 273 18.51 -13.82 -0.13
C VAL A 273 19.98 -14.08 -0.46
N THR A 274 20.26 -15.08 -1.29
CA THR A 274 21.63 -15.46 -1.66
C THR A 274 22.30 -14.45 -2.59
N ALA A 275 21.52 -13.65 -3.32
CA ALA A 275 22.05 -12.61 -4.21
C ALA A 275 22.56 -11.39 -3.42
N SER A 276 22.05 -11.14 -2.22
CA SER A 276 22.54 -10.09 -1.33
C SER A 276 23.94 -10.45 -0.82
N ARG A 277 24.93 -9.59 -1.07
CA ARG A 277 26.31 -9.77 -0.62
C ARG A 277 26.70 -8.60 0.30
N PRO A 278 27.06 -8.84 1.57
CA PRO A 278 27.06 -10.14 2.27
C PRO A 278 25.65 -10.73 2.42
N ALA A 279 25.57 -12.06 2.62
CA ALA A 279 24.31 -12.74 2.85
C ALA A 279 23.66 -12.21 4.14
N PRO A 280 22.36 -11.91 4.13
CA PRO A 280 21.68 -11.30 5.27
C PRO A 280 21.54 -12.29 6.42
N LEU A 281 21.64 -11.76 7.64
CA LEU A 281 21.39 -12.50 8.88
C LEU A 281 19.89 -12.45 9.20
N ILE A 282 19.13 -13.34 8.56
CA ILE A 282 17.68 -13.44 8.76
C ILE A 282 17.42 -14.00 10.17
N THR A 283 16.80 -13.18 11.03
CA THR A 283 16.40 -13.57 12.39
C THR A 283 14.99 -14.15 12.42
N SER A 284 14.10 -13.72 11.51
CA SER A 284 12.72 -14.18 11.45
C SER A 284 12.34 -14.55 10.02
N LEU A 285 11.94 -15.80 9.82
CA LEU A 285 11.38 -16.30 8.57
C LEU A 285 9.97 -16.81 8.84
N ASP A 286 8.97 -16.15 8.25
CA ASP A 286 7.57 -16.51 8.38
C ASP A 286 7.02 -16.93 7.02
N LEU A 287 6.53 -18.17 6.93
CA LEU A 287 5.86 -18.71 5.74
C LEU A 287 4.42 -19.02 6.12
N GLU A 288 3.51 -18.23 5.56
CA GLU A 288 2.09 -18.28 5.86
C GLU A 288 1.30 -18.92 4.73
N GLU A 289 0.21 -19.61 5.08
CA GLU A 289 -0.75 -20.21 4.14
C GLU A 289 -0.13 -21.19 3.13
N LEU A 290 0.75 -22.07 3.62
CA LEU A 290 1.35 -23.13 2.80
C LEU A 290 0.27 -24.08 2.26
N SER A 291 0.21 -24.25 0.94
CA SER A 291 -0.92 -24.87 0.25
C SER A 291 -0.71 -26.34 -0.16
N THR A 292 0.54 -26.85 -0.22
CA THR A 292 0.80 -28.22 -0.72
C THR A 292 2.03 -28.92 -0.11
N ARG A 293 2.04 -30.26 -0.13
CA ARG A 293 3.24 -31.09 0.19
C ARG A 293 4.39 -30.89 -0.79
N SER A 294 4.13 -30.41 -2.01
CA SER A 294 5.16 -30.19 -3.03
C SER A 294 6.09 -29.01 -2.71
N ILE A 295 5.73 -28.12 -1.78
CA ILE A 295 6.55 -26.96 -1.41
C ILE A 295 7.76 -27.39 -0.54
N CYS A 296 7.74 -28.60 0.04
CA CYS A 296 8.79 -29.09 0.93
C CYS A 296 10.20 -29.02 0.33
N ASP A 297 10.38 -29.38 -0.95
CA ASP A 297 11.70 -29.34 -1.59
C ASP A 297 12.21 -27.90 -1.74
N GLY A 298 11.31 -26.96 -2.06
CA GLY A 298 11.60 -25.53 -2.08
C GLY A 298 11.97 -25.00 -0.70
N LEU A 299 11.26 -25.44 0.34
CA LEU A 299 11.51 -25.05 1.73
C LEU A 299 12.86 -25.56 2.22
N VAL A 300 13.17 -26.83 1.97
CA VAL A 300 14.48 -27.42 2.29
C VAL A 300 15.59 -26.68 1.56
N SER A 301 15.39 -26.36 0.27
CA SER A 301 16.37 -25.59 -0.51
C SER A 301 16.59 -24.19 0.07
N LEU A 302 15.52 -23.49 0.46
CA LEU A 302 15.59 -22.18 1.09
C LEU A 302 16.37 -22.25 2.41
N LEU A 303 15.93 -23.13 3.33
CA LEU A 303 16.54 -23.26 4.66
C LEU A 303 18.01 -23.69 4.60
N TYR A 304 18.42 -24.48 3.60
CA TYR A 304 19.82 -24.86 3.41
C TYR A 304 20.74 -23.68 3.13
N HIS A 305 20.24 -22.60 2.50
CA HIS A 305 21.02 -21.44 2.11
C HIS A 305 20.92 -20.27 3.10
N LEU A 306 20.05 -20.38 4.10
CA LEU A 306 19.90 -19.38 5.13
C LEU A 306 20.75 -19.74 6.36
N PRO A 307 21.41 -18.76 7.01
CA PRO A 307 21.81 -18.96 8.39
C PRO A 307 20.57 -19.32 9.22
N LEU A 308 20.73 -20.21 10.21
CA LEU A 308 19.64 -20.66 11.08
C LEU A 308 18.90 -19.44 11.67
N PRO A 309 17.62 -19.22 11.34
CA PRO A 309 16.86 -18.10 11.87
C PRO A 309 16.55 -18.35 13.35
N GLU A 310 16.39 -17.28 14.13
CA GLU A 310 15.93 -17.38 15.53
C GLU A 310 14.47 -17.82 15.61
N TYR A 311 13.67 -17.39 14.62
CA TYR A 311 12.25 -17.66 14.50
C TYR A 311 11.92 -18.23 13.11
N LEU A 312 11.27 -19.39 13.10
CA LEU A 312 10.68 -20.00 11.91
C LEU A 312 9.19 -20.21 12.13
N GLY A 313 8.37 -19.35 11.53
CA GLY A 313 6.93 -19.48 11.48
C GLY A 313 6.50 -20.27 10.25
N LEU A 314 5.77 -21.37 10.46
CA LEU A 314 5.15 -22.13 9.38
C LEU A 314 3.65 -22.22 9.66
N SER A 315 2.81 -21.61 8.82
CA SER A 315 1.37 -21.78 8.89
C SER A 315 0.83 -22.43 7.61
N ALA A 316 -0.02 -23.43 7.77
CA ALA A 316 -0.70 -24.07 6.66
C ALA A 316 -2.01 -23.33 6.35
N LYS A 317 -2.41 -23.30 5.07
CA LYS A 317 -3.72 -22.79 4.71
C LYS A 317 -4.79 -23.67 5.39
N PRO A 318 -5.75 -23.10 6.14
CA PRO A 318 -6.81 -23.90 6.73
C PRO A 318 -7.56 -24.64 5.61
N ALA A 319 -7.69 -25.97 5.72
CA ALA A 319 -8.65 -26.68 4.90
C ALA A 319 -10.04 -26.11 5.21
N GLU A 320 -10.93 -25.99 4.23
CA GLU A 320 -12.26 -25.37 4.38
C GLU A 320 -13.11 -25.94 5.55
N GLU A 321 -12.70 -27.08 6.12
CA GLU A 321 -13.36 -27.74 7.26
C GLU A 321 -12.47 -27.92 8.52
N SER A 322 -11.25 -27.36 8.58
CA SER A 322 -10.32 -27.52 9.72
C SER A 322 -9.66 -26.20 10.14
N PRO A 323 -9.53 -25.90 11.45
CA PRO A 323 -8.80 -24.71 11.89
C PRO A 323 -7.34 -24.74 11.41
N ALA A 324 -6.81 -23.57 11.05
CA ALA A 324 -5.43 -23.42 10.60
C ALA A 324 -4.47 -23.87 11.72
N GLU A 325 -3.62 -24.85 11.43
CA GLU A 325 -2.50 -25.19 12.31
C GLU A 325 -1.33 -24.26 11.98
N SER A 326 -0.96 -23.42 12.94
CA SER A 326 0.28 -22.64 12.90
C SER A 326 1.30 -23.28 13.83
N THR A 327 2.50 -23.53 13.30
CA THR A 327 3.63 -24.05 14.07
C THR A 327 4.71 -22.98 14.09
N LEU A 328 4.99 -22.44 15.28
CA LEU A 328 6.13 -21.55 15.50
C LEU A 328 7.27 -22.36 16.11
N ILE A 329 8.40 -22.40 15.40
CA ILE A 329 9.63 -23.05 15.87
C ILE A 329 10.61 -21.95 16.27
N ARG A 330 11.11 -22.04 17.51
CA ARG A 330 12.18 -21.19 18.03
C ARG A 330 13.43 -22.04 18.18
N PHE A 331 14.54 -21.62 17.57
CA PHE A 331 15.80 -22.34 17.57
C PHE A 331 16.72 -21.96 18.74
#